data_AF-A0A920HVT3-F1
#
_entry.id   AF-A0A920HVT3-F1
#
_cell.length_a   1.000
_cell.length_b   1.000
_cell.length_c   1.000
_cell.angle_alpha   90.00
_cell.angle_beta   90.00
_cell.angle_gamma   90.00
#
_symmetry.space_group_name_H-M   'P 1'
#
loop_
_entity.id
_entity.type
_entity.pdbx_description
1 polymer ?
#
loop_
_entity_poly.entity_id
_entity_poly.type
_entity_poly.pdbx_seq_one_letter_code
_entity_poly.pdbx_strand_id
1 'polypeptide(L)' 'MKSSFISADEVKNYFCAADLITQTYKTATQSGITQIAYHFDRPMLVTDVGGLSEIVPHLKVGYVTKKTL' A
#
# COMPACT_ATOMS: atom_id res chain seq x y z
N MET A 1 19.71 1.03 3.03
CA MET A 1 18.61 0.43 2.25
C MET A 1 19.20 0.00 0.91
N LYS A 2 18.99 -1.25 0.47
CA LYS A 2 19.46 -1.68 -0.86
C LYS A 2 18.67 -0.89 -1.93
N SER A 3 19.38 -0.32 -2.90
CA SER A 3 18.78 0.42 -4.04
C SER A 3 18.70 -0.43 -5.31
N SER A 4 19.00 -1.73 -5.21
CA SER A 4 18.85 -2.68 -6.29
C SER A 4 17.37 -2.98 -6.52
N PHE A 5 17.02 -3.28 -7.77
CA PHE A 5 15.73 -3.86 -8.10
C PHE A 5 15.44 -5.09 -7.22
N ILE A 6 14.22 -5.19 -6.70
CA ILE A 6 13.72 -6.36 -5.96
C ILE A 6 12.95 -7.22 -6.96
N SER A 7 13.36 -8.48 -7.12
CA SER A 7 12.67 -9.39 -8.03
C SER A 7 11.33 -9.85 -7.44
N ALA A 8 10.42 -10.31 -8.31
CA ALA A 8 9.05 -10.67 -7.91
C ALA A 8 9.00 -11.76 -6.82
N ASP A 9 9.94 -12.71 -6.85
CA ASP A 9 10.08 -13.79 -5.87
C ASP A 9 10.58 -13.30 -4.50
N GLU A 10 11.27 -12.16 -4.44
CA GLU A 10 11.76 -11.55 -3.21
C GLU A 10 10.72 -10.63 -2.55
N VAL A 11 9.73 -10.12 -3.29
CA VAL A 11 8.69 -9.19 -2.79
C VAL A 11 8.01 -9.74 -1.53
N LYS A 12 7.70 -11.04 -1.50
CA LYS A 12 7.04 -11.70 -0.35
C LYS A 12 7.78 -11.48 0.96
N ASN A 13 9.11 -11.40 0.95
CA ASN A 13 9.91 -11.25 2.16
C ASN A 13 9.66 -9.90 2.82
N TYR A 14 9.37 -8.86 2.02
CA TYR A 14 9.08 -7.52 2.52
C TYR A 14 7.67 -7.42 3.08
N PHE A 15 6.67 -7.96 2.38
CA PHE A 15 5.27 -7.91 2.83
C PHE A 15 5.03 -8.79 4.06
N CYS A 16 5.64 -9.98 4.12
CA CYS A 16 5.51 -10.85 5.29
C CYS A 16 6.18 -10.28 6.55
N ALA A 17 7.24 -9.49 6.38
CA ALA A 17 7.97 -8.87 7.49
C ALA A 17 7.35 -7.52 7.96
N ALA A 18 6.40 -6.97 7.21
CA ALA A 18 5.80 -5.67 7.52
C ALA A 18 4.46 -5.81 8.24
N ASP A 19 4.22 -4.99 9.26
CA ASP A 19 2.92 -4.92 9.94
C ASP A 19 1.93 -3.96 9.25
N LEU A 20 2.43 -3.03 8.43
CA LEU A 20 1.62 -2.01 7.73
C LEU A 20 2.29 -1.60 6.42
N ILE A 21 1.50 -1.49 5.35
CA ILE A 21 1.96 -1.00 4.04
C ILE A 21 1.53 0.45 3.83
N THR A 22 2.46 1.34 3.47
CA THR A 22 2.16 2.76 3.29
C THR A 22 2.21 3.14 1.80
N GLN A 23 1.14 3.80 1.32
CA GLN A 23 0.99 4.27 -0.06
C GLN A 23 0.65 5.76 -0.07
N THR A 24 1.63 6.58 0.30
CA THR A 24 1.49 8.04 0.43
C THR A 24 1.59 8.75 -0.93
N TYR A 25 0.76 8.34 -1.88
CA TYR A 25 0.81 8.86 -3.25
C TYR A 25 0.30 10.31 -3.33
N LYS A 26 0.84 11.07 -4.30
CA LYS A 26 0.36 12.44 -4.61
C LYS A 26 -0.86 12.42 -5.52
N THR A 27 -0.94 11.43 -6.40
CA THR A 27 -2.04 11.12 -7.33
C THR A 27 -2.01 9.61 -7.59
N ALA A 28 -3.15 8.99 -7.85
CA ALA A 28 -3.24 7.56 -8.15
C ALA A 28 -4.53 7.26 -8.90
N THR A 29 -4.53 6.37 -9.89
CA THR A 29 -5.77 5.78 -10.42
C THR A 29 -6.02 4.42 -9.78
N GLN A 30 -4.98 3.60 -9.73
CA GLN A 30 -4.93 2.30 -9.09
C GLN A 30 -3.50 2.06 -8.57
N SER A 31 -3.33 1.08 -7.68
CA SER A 31 -2.02 0.61 -7.25
C SER A 31 -1.95 -0.91 -7.28
N GLY A 32 -0.95 -1.46 -7.98
CA GLY A 32 -0.61 -2.88 -7.89
C GLY A 32 -0.13 -3.29 -6.50
N ILE A 33 0.45 -2.35 -5.73
CA ILE A 33 0.88 -2.59 -4.36
C ILE A 33 -0.31 -2.89 -3.45
N THR A 34 -1.47 -2.28 -3.69
CA THR A 34 -2.69 -2.59 -2.93
C THR A 34 -3.11 -4.04 -3.11
N GLN A 35 -3.02 -4.59 -4.33
CA GLN A 35 -3.39 -5.98 -4.59
C GLN A 35 -2.43 -6.96 -3.89
N ILE A 36 -1.14 -6.63 -3.87
CA ILE A 36 -0.13 -7.42 -3.15
C ILE A 36 -0.37 -7.35 -1.64
N ALA A 37 -0.68 -6.17 -1.09
CA ALA A 37 -0.99 -6.00 0.32
C ALA A 37 -2.22 -6.83 0.74
N TYR A 38 -3.28 -6.84 -0.08
CA TYR A 38 -4.43 -7.74 0.12
C TYR A 38 -4.03 -9.21 0.07
N HIS A 39 -3.20 -9.62 -0.89
CA HIS A 39 -2.75 -11.02 -1.01
C HIS A 39 -2.01 -11.51 0.24
N PHE A 40 -1.25 -10.63 0.91
CA PHE A 40 -0.49 -10.94 2.12
C PHE A 40 -1.21 -10.56 3.43
N ASP A 41 -2.51 -10.21 3.36
CA ASP A 41 -3.33 -9.77 4.49
C ASP A 41 -2.70 -8.65 5.32
N ARG A 42 -2.07 -7.67 4.65
CA ARG A 42 -1.42 -6.53 5.31
C ARG A 42 -2.29 -5.29 5.31
N PRO A 43 -2.53 -4.68 6.49
CA PRO A 43 -3.26 -3.43 6.55
C PRO A 43 -2.47 -2.31 5.86
N MET A 44 -3.19 -1.29 5.40
CA MET A 44 -2.62 -0.21 4.60
C MET A 44 -2.87 1.18 5.18
N LEU A 45 -1.92 2.09 5.04
CA LEU A 45 -2.13 3.54 5.18
C LEU A 45 -2.02 4.18 3.79
N VAL A 46 -3.12 4.75 3.30
CA VAL A 46 -3.18 5.34 1.96
C VAL A 46 -3.55 6.83 2.00
N THR A 47 -3.03 7.60 1.04
CA THR A 47 -3.54 8.94 0.78
C THR A 47 -4.89 8.85 0.06
N ASP A 48 -5.84 9.73 0.41
CA ASP A 48 -7.12 9.90 -0.25
C ASP A 48 -6.97 10.56 -1.63
N VAL A 49 -6.45 9.80 -2.61
CA VAL A 49 -6.26 10.24 -3.99
C VAL A 49 -6.67 9.16 -4.99
N GLY A 50 -7.43 9.59 -5.99
CA GLY A 50 -8.11 8.75 -6.99
C GLY A 50 -8.65 7.44 -6.42
N GLY A 51 -8.39 6.30 -7.07
CA GLY A 51 -9.04 5.04 -6.71
C GLY A 51 -8.52 4.32 -5.46
N LEU A 52 -7.56 4.89 -4.73
CA LEU A 52 -6.99 4.23 -3.53
C LEU A 52 -7.97 4.16 -2.37
N SER A 53 -8.71 5.25 -2.10
CA SER A 53 -9.67 5.31 -1.00
C SER A 53 -10.92 4.49 -1.26
N GLU A 54 -11.24 4.20 -2.53
CA GLU A 54 -12.33 3.31 -2.92
C GLU A 54 -12.03 1.84 -2.58
N ILE A 55 -10.78 1.43 -2.79
CA ILE A 55 -10.35 0.03 -2.60
C ILE A 55 -9.78 -0.25 -1.22
N VAL A 56 -9.52 0.76 -0.37
CA VAL A 56 -9.06 0.59 1.01
C VAL A 56 -10.07 1.23 1.97
N PRO A 57 -11.07 0.47 2.44
CA PRO A 57 -12.09 1.00 3.34
C PRO A 57 -11.46 1.41 4.68
N HIS A 58 -11.66 2.69 5.05
CA HIS A 58 -11.13 3.27 6.27
C HIS A 58 -11.63 2.54 7.53
N LEU A 59 -10.71 2.33 8.49
CA LEU A 59 -10.92 1.60 9.76
C LEU A 59 -11.38 0.15 9.62
N LYS A 60 -11.32 -0.42 8.41
CA LYS A 60 -11.63 -1.84 8.17
C LYS A 60 -10.41 -2.60 7.64
N VAL A 61 -9.80 -2.09 6.59
CA VAL A 61 -8.58 -2.67 5.99
C VAL A 61 -7.35 -1.82 6.32
N GLY A 62 -7.55 -0.61 6.81
CA GLY A 62 -6.47 0.25 7.25
C GLY A 62 -6.92 1.71 7.41
N TYR A 63 -6.00 2.63 7.18
CA TYR A 63 -6.22 4.07 7.35
C TYR A 63 -6.17 4.79 6.00
N VAL A 64 -7.08 5.75 5.84
CA VAL A 64 -7.13 6.66 4.69
C VAL A 64 -6.92 8.04 5.28
N THR A 65 -5.95 8.78 4.77
CA THR A 65 -5.63 10.13 5.24
C THR A 65 -5.62 11.12 4.08
N LYS A 66 -5.96 12.38 4.37
CA LYS A 66 -5.80 13.45 3.38
C LYS A 66 -4.32 13.66 3.07
N LYS A 67 -4.04 14.08 1.85
CA LYS A 67 -2.72 14.55 1.44
C LYS A 67 -2.37 15.82 2.23
N THR A 68 -1.16 15.91 2.74
CA THR A 68 -0.61 17.18 3.28
C THR A 68 -0.32 18.14 2.14
N LEU A 69 -0.57 19.44 2.35
CA LEU A 69 -0.33 20.52 1.38
C LEU A 69 1.11 20.52 0.85
#